data_AF-R9AHU7-F1
#
_entry.id   AF-R9AHU7-F1
#
_cell.length_a   1.000
_cell.length_b   1.000
_cell.length_c   1.000
_cell.angle_alpha   90.00
_cell.angle_beta   90.00
_cell.angle_gamma   90.00
#
_symmetry.space_group_name_H-M   'P 1'
#
loop_
_entity.id
_entity.type
_entity.pdbx_description
1 polymer ?
#
loop_
_entity_poly.entity_id
_entity_poly.type
_entity_poly.pdbx_seq_one_letter_code
_entity_poly.pdbx_strand_id
1 'polypeptide(L)'
;MRQKRAKAYERLMTAYERYFRYRQPYQILIDDAFALNLHRAQLSPQKQCDMVMRSETKIMITQCTMQALYARGPECQPAVDLAKSFERRKCNHRETIPVHECIKSVVGDTNKHRYVIATTNTELRKHLHSIPGIPILHYNRMVIVLEPPSDATSNRIKQIEGEKVSQSVVEKKVLDGQAKEEAGEKPREENSEQPKKKKRKGPKGPNPLAAKKKKPEKSKPQKHDTDKDDKDAPKKKRSRRRNKIGGDSGSADTPTPATA
;
A
#
# COMPACT_ATOMS: atom_id res chain seq x y z
N MET A 1 -7.60 9.25 13.02
CA MET A 1 -6.93 7.93 12.81
C MET A 1 -7.70 6.98 11.88
N ARG A 2 -8.89 6.47 12.25
CA ARG A 2 -9.64 5.39 11.56
C ARG A 2 -9.63 5.45 10.02
N GLN A 3 -9.98 6.60 9.42
CA GLN A 3 -10.00 6.79 7.96
C GLN A 3 -8.65 6.52 7.26
N LYS A 4 -7.51 6.86 7.89
CA LYS A 4 -6.17 6.59 7.31
C LYS A 4 -5.88 5.08 7.24
N ARG A 5 -6.35 4.28 8.21
CA ARG A 5 -6.24 2.81 8.19
C ARG A 5 -7.16 2.21 7.12
N ALA A 6 -8.42 2.64 7.05
CA ALA A 6 -9.37 2.17 6.05
C ALA A 6 -8.84 2.33 4.62
N LYS A 7 -8.29 3.51 4.27
CA LYS A 7 -7.69 3.76 2.96
C LYS A 7 -6.39 2.98 2.70
N ALA A 8 -5.71 2.50 3.75
CA ALA A 8 -4.55 1.62 3.60
C ALA A 8 -4.96 0.17 3.33
N TYR A 9 -5.96 -0.35 4.04
CA TYR A 9 -6.50 -1.70 3.82
C TYR A 9 -7.16 -1.84 2.45
N GLU A 10 -7.90 -0.82 2.02
CA GLU A 10 -8.50 -0.71 0.68
C GLU A 10 -7.43 -0.85 -0.43
N ARG A 11 -6.37 -0.04 -0.36
CA ARG A 11 -5.23 -0.11 -1.30
C ARG A 11 -4.55 -1.48 -1.30
N LEU A 12 -4.44 -2.11 -0.13
CA LEU A 12 -3.82 -3.41 0.03
C LEU A 12 -4.68 -4.52 -0.60
N MET A 13 -6.00 -4.51 -0.38
CA MET A 13 -6.90 -5.48 -1.00
C MET A 13 -7.00 -5.29 -2.52
N THR A 14 -7.02 -4.05 -3.03
CA THR A 14 -6.92 -3.80 -4.48
C THR A 14 -5.61 -4.35 -5.09
N ALA A 15 -4.50 -4.39 -4.33
CA ALA A 15 -3.28 -5.06 -4.78
C ALA A 15 -3.44 -6.59 -4.81
N TYR A 16 -4.07 -7.20 -3.79
CA TYR A 16 -4.37 -8.63 -3.78
C TYR A 16 -5.33 -9.05 -4.92
N GLU A 17 -6.36 -8.24 -5.24
CA GLU A 17 -7.23 -8.44 -6.41
C GLU A 17 -6.41 -8.37 -7.73
N ARG A 18 -5.57 -7.33 -7.88
CA ARG A 18 -4.78 -7.09 -9.10
C ARG A 18 -3.73 -8.17 -9.38
N TYR A 19 -2.92 -8.54 -8.38
CA TYR A 19 -1.76 -9.42 -8.55
C TYR A 19 -2.08 -10.89 -8.25
N PHE A 20 -2.86 -11.16 -7.22
CA PHE A 20 -3.17 -12.52 -6.75
C PHE A 20 -4.59 -12.99 -7.10
N ARG A 21 -5.34 -12.21 -7.89
CA ARG A 21 -6.67 -12.55 -8.45
C ARG A 21 -7.72 -12.86 -7.39
N TYR A 22 -7.63 -12.20 -6.23
CA TYR A 22 -8.72 -12.20 -5.24
C TYR A 22 -10.01 -11.67 -5.88
N ARG A 23 -11.14 -12.17 -5.39
CA ARG A 23 -12.50 -11.77 -5.79
C ARG A 23 -13.40 -11.79 -4.56
N GLN A 24 -14.41 -10.92 -4.58
CA GLN A 24 -15.42 -10.83 -3.53
C GLN A 24 -16.53 -11.88 -3.80
N PRO A 25 -17.21 -12.41 -2.76
CA PRO A 25 -16.93 -12.20 -1.34
C PRO A 25 -15.65 -12.92 -0.88
N TYR A 26 -14.83 -12.25 -0.07
CA TYR A 26 -13.54 -12.80 0.36
C TYR A 26 -13.71 -13.93 1.37
N GLN A 27 -13.06 -15.08 1.13
CA GLN A 27 -13.13 -16.25 2.01
C GLN A 27 -12.11 -16.11 3.15
N ILE A 28 -12.60 -15.99 4.39
CA ILE A 28 -11.78 -15.84 5.60
C ILE A 28 -11.80 -17.14 6.40
N LEU A 29 -10.65 -17.81 6.54
CA LEU A 29 -10.50 -18.95 7.45
C LEU A 29 -10.17 -18.44 8.86
N ILE A 30 -11.01 -18.78 9.83
CA ILE A 30 -10.81 -18.47 11.26
C ILE A 30 -10.07 -19.59 12.00
N ASP A 31 -9.11 -19.17 12.82
CA ASP A 31 -8.35 -19.95 13.79
C ASP A 31 -9.06 -20.04 15.16
N ASP A 32 -8.78 -21.05 15.98
CA ASP A 32 -9.55 -21.32 17.21
C ASP A 32 -9.35 -20.22 18.26
N ALA A 33 -8.11 -19.80 18.47
CA ALA A 33 -7.75 -18.67 19.31
C ALA A 33 -8.32 -17.34 18.78
N PHE A 34 -8.57 -17.20 17.48
CA PHE A 34 -9.21 -16.02 16.91
C PHE A 34 -10.72 -16.01 17.23
N ALA A 35 -11.40 -17.16 17.09
CA ALA A 35 -12.83 -17.31 17.46
C ALA A 35 -13.08 -17.00 18.95
N LEU A 36 -12.22 -17.48 19.86
CA LEU A 36 -12.30 -17.17 21.29
C LEU A 36 -12.13 -15.68 21.57
N ASN A 37 -11.20 -15.01 20.88
CA ASN A 37 -10.95 -13.58 21.06
C ASN A 37 -12.08 -12.71 20.49
N LEU A 38 -12.73 -13.12 19.40
CA LEU A 38 -13.96 -12.49 18.89
C LEU A 38 -15.09 -12.52 19.94
N HIS A 39 -15.33 -13.70 20.52
CA HIS A 39 -16.36 -13.87 21.55
C HIS A 39 -16.05 -13.06 22.82
N ARG A 40 -14.82 -13.13 23.33
CA ARG A 40 -14.35 -12.34 24.50
C ARG A 40 -14.48 -10.83 24.31
N ALA A 41 -14.40 -10.34 23.08
CA ALA A 41 -14.57 -8.94 22.75
C ALA A 41 -16.03 -8.55 22.43
N GLN A 42 -16.98 -9.51 22.49
CA GLN A 42 -18.40 -9.35 22.12
C GLN A 42 -18.60 -8.75 20.72
N LEU A 43 -17.66 -9.02 19.80
CA LEU A 43 -17.66 -8.45 18.46
C LEU A 43 -18.52 -9.29 17.51
N SER A 44 -19.39 -8.62 16.73
CA SER A 44 -20.07 -9.25 15.59
C SER A 44 -19.06 -9.53 14.47
N PRO A 45 -18.68 -10.80 14.19
CA PRO A 45 -17.49 -11.10 13.40
C PRO A 45 -17.57 -10.58 11.97
N GLN A 46 -18.72 -10.81 11.31
CA GLN A 46 -18.95 -10.42 9.93
C GLN A 46 -18.86 -8.89 9.76
N LYS A 47 -19.58 -8.11 10.57
CA LYS A 47 -19.52 -6.63 10.56
C LYS A 47 -18.10 -6.08 10.77
N GLN A 48 -17.27 -6.74 11.57
CA GLN A 48 -15.87 -6.34 11.77
C GLN A 48 -14.98 -6.72 10.58
N CYS A 49 -15.14 -7.93 10.03
CA CYS A 49 -14.44 -8.38 8.82
C CYS A 49 -14.78 -7.50 7.60
N ASP A 50 -16.06 -7.23 7.36
CA ASP A 50 -16.54 -6.37 6.27
C ASP A 50 -16.04 -4.93 6.44
N MET A 51 -15.98 -4.40 7.67
CA MET A 51 -15.42 -3.08 7.96
C MET A 51 -13.90 -3.01 7.66
N VAL A 52 -13.14 -4.07 7.96
CA VAL A 52 -11.68 -4.12 7.72
C VAL A 52 -11.38 -4.32 6.24
N MET A 53 -12.11 -5.21 5.56
CA MET A 53 -11.92 -5.53 4.14
C MET A 53 -12.64 -4.58 3.18
N ARG A 54 -13.52 -3.71 3.68
CA ARG A 54 -14.34 -2.75 2.92
C ARG A 54 -15.17 -3.36 1.79
N SER A 55 -15.56 -4.61 1.97
CA SER A 55 -16.19 -5.48 0.96
C SER A 55 -16.89 -6.65 1.65
N GLU A 56 -17.71 -7.39 0.92
CA GLU A 56 -18.40 -8.57 1.46
C GLU A 56 -17.42 -9.68 1.85
N THR A 57 -17.51 -10.18 3.07
CA THR A 57 -16.67 -11.30 3.56
C THR A 57 -17.49 -12.54 3.86
N LYS A 58 -16.95 -13.70 3.47
CA LYS A 58 -17.50 -15.02 3.77
C LYS A 58 -16.62 -15.69 4.82
N ILE A 59 -17.10 -15.71 6.06
CA ILE A 59 -16.38 -16.32 7.18
C ILE A 59 -16.53 -17.85 7.14
N MET A 60 -15.40 -18.54 7.23
CA MET A 60 -15.29 -19.99 7.15
C MET A 60 -14.46 -20.54 8.32
N ILE A 61 -14.75 -21.77 8.73
CA ILE A 61 -14.01 -22.47 9.79
C ILE A 61 -13.73 -23.93 9.40
N THR A 62 -12.56 -24.46 9.76
CA THR A 62 -12.20 -25.86 9.44
C THR A 62 -12.80 -26.84 10.46
N GLN A 63 -12.97 -28.10 10.09
CA GLN A 63 -13.43 -29.14 11.02
C GLN A 63 -12.42 -29.39 12.16
N CYS A 64 -11.11 -29.30 11.90
CA CYS A 64 -10.09 -29.35 12.95
C CYS A 64 -10.18 -28.16 13.91
N THR A 65 -10.43 -26.94 13.39
CA THR A 65 -10.66 -25.75 14.23
C THR A 65 -11.89 -25.94 15.13
N MET A 66 -13.00 -26.46 14.59
CA MET A 66 -14.19 -26.77 15.38
C MET A 66 -13.90 -27.80 16.48
N GLN A 67 -13.14 -28.85 16.18
CA GLN A 67 -12.76 -29.84 17.20
C GLN A 67 -11.88 -29.25 18.29
N ALA A 68 -10.91 -28.40 17.95
CA ALA A 68 -10.08 -27.71 18.94
C ALA A 68 -10.91 -26.79 19.86
N LEU A 69 -11.98 -26.15 19.34
CA LEU A 69 -12.92 -25.40 20.16
C LEU A 69 -13.75 -26.31 21.10
N TYR A 70 -14.23 -27.47 20.63
CA TYR A 70 -14.92 -28.44 21.50
C TYR A 70 -13.99 -29.02 22.58
N ALA A 71 -12.73 -29.30 22.24
CA ALA A 71 -11.73 -29.86 23.16
C ALA A 71 -11.34 -28.92 24.31
N ARG A 72 -11.66 -27.62 24.21
CA ARG A 72 -11.48 -26.62 25.28
C ARG A 72 -12.60 -26.65 26.34
N GLY A 73 -13.59 -27.52 26.19
CA GLY A 73 -14.60 -27.78 27.23
C GLY A 73 -15.74 -26.76 27.31
N PRO A 74 -16.63 -26.90 28.32
CA PRO A 74 -17.92 -26.22 28.38
C PRO A 74 -17.81 -24.69 28.52
N GLU A 75 -16.75 -24.18 29.13
CA GLU A 75 -16.49 -22.73 29.26
C GLU A 75 -16.46 -21.99 27.91
N CYS A 76 -16.09 -22.70 26.84
CA CYS A 76 -15.99 -22.14 25.49
C CYS A 76 -17.27 -22.30 24.65
N GLN A 77 -18.38 -22.84 25.19
CA GLN A 77 -19.61 -23.08 24.42
C GLN A 77 -20.16 -21.82 23.71
N PRO A 78 -20.21 -20.62 24.32
CA PRO A 78 -20.65 -19.41 23.61
C PRO A 78 -19.78 -19.02 22.39
N ALA A 79 -18.50 -19.36 22.41
CA ALA A 79 -17.60 -19.17 21.26
C ALA A 79 -17.76 -20.30 20.22
N VAL A 80 -18.08 -21.51 20.66
CA VAL A 80 -18.48 -22.65 19.81
C VAL A 80 -19.80 -22.35 19.09
N ASP A 81 -20.78 -21.74 19.75
CA ASP A 81 -22.07 -21.35 19.14
C ASP A 81 -21.90 -20.23 18.12
N LEU A 82 -21.06 -19.23 18.43
CA LEU A 82 -20.62 -18.25 17.44
C LEU A 82 -19.93 -18.94 16.24
N ALA A 83 -19.07 -19.93 16.49
CA ALA A 83 -18.38 -20.67 15.44
C ALA A 83 -19.29 -21.59 14.61
N LYS A 84 -20.40 -22.11 15.18
CA LYS A 84 -21.44 -22.86 14.45
C LYS A 84 -22.14 -22.00 13.38
N SER A 85 -22.12 -20.66 13.50
CA SER A 85 -22.70 -19.74 12.51
C SER A 85 -21.83 -19.53 11.25
N PHE A 86 -20.56 -19.96 11.27
CA PHE A 86 -19.63 -19.80 10.14
C PHE A 86 -19.72 -20.98 9.16
N GLU A 87 -19.36 -20.77 7.89
CA GLU A 87 -19.39 -21.84 6.90
C GLU A 87 -18.30 -22.89 7.16
N ARG A 88 -18.69 -24.17 7.28
CA ARG A 88 -17.74 -25.26 7.57
C ARG A 88 -16.96 -25.65 6.32
N ARG A 89 -15.66 -25.32 6.29
CA ARG A 89 -14.71 -25.85 5.32
C ARG A 89 -14.32 -27.28 5.73
N LYS A 90 -14.75 -28.26 4.94
CA LYS A 90 -14.24 -29.63 5.05
C LYS A 90 -12.72 -29.63 4.77
N CYS A 91 -11.96 -30.24 5.67
CA CYS A 91 -10.53 -30.52 5.53
C CYS A 91 -10.35 -32.03 5.42
N ASN A 92 -9.44 -32.50 4.57
CA ASN A 92 -9.34 -33.92 4.19
C ASN A 92 -8.50 -34.75 5.19
N HIS A 93 -8.61 -34.44 6.48
CA HIS A 93 -7.91 -35.14 7.56
C HIS A 93 -8.84 -36.20 8.15
N ARG A 94 -8.33 -37.43 8.33
CA ARG A 94 -9.09 -38.52 8.98
C ARG A 94 -9.21 -38.30 10.49
N GLU A 95 -8.14 -37.81 11.08
CA GLU A 95 -8.00 -37.53 12.51
C GLU A 95 -7.82 -36.03 12.77
N THR A 96 -7.98 -35.63 14.03
CA THR A 96 -8.10 -34.22 14.43
C THR A 96 -6.73 -33.60 14.67
N ILE A 97 -6.01 -33.40 13.58
CA ILE A 97 -4.71 -32.70 13.47
C ILE A 97 -4.79 -31.29 14.11
N PRO A 98 -3.73 -30.80 14.79
CA PRO A 98 -3.70 -29.47 15.38
C PRO A 98 -3.98 -28.36 14.36
N VAL A 99 -4.69 -27.32 14.82
CA VAL A 99 -5.29 -26.28 13.93
C VAL A 99 -4.25 -25.59 13.04
N HIS A 100 -3.04 -25.34 13.55
CA HIS A 100 -2.00 -24.67 12.80
C HIS A 100 -1.45 -25.52 11.63
N GLU A 101 -1.41 -26.85 11.75
CA GLU A 101 -1.09 -27.75 10.64
C GLU A 101 -2.27 -27.87 9.66
N CYS A 102 -3.50 -27.95 10.18
CA CYS A 102 -4.69 -27.96 9.34
C CYS A 102 -4.82 -26.70 8.47
N ILE A 103 -4.45 -25.51 8.98
CA ILE A 103 -4.47 -24.28 8.18
C ILE A 103 -3.34 -24.30 7.15
N LYS A 104 -2.13 -24.77 7.49
CA LYS A 104 -1.04 -24.95 6.51
C LYS A 104 -1.45 -25.87 5.36
N SER A 105 -2.03 -27.03 5.63
CA SER A 105 -2.42 -28.02 4.60
C SER A 105 -3.59 -27.56 3.72
N VAL A 106 -4.55 -26.81 4.28
CA VAL A 106 -5.71 -26.25 3.53
C VAL A 106 -5.30 -25.11 2.60
N VAL A 107 -4.23 -24.37 2.93
CA VAL A 107 -3.73 -23.24 2.13
C VAL A 107 -2.70 -23.70 1.09
N GLY A 108 -1.71 -24.49 1.52
CA GLY A 108 -0.56 -24.91 0.71
C GLY A 108 0.32 -23.75 0.23
N ASP A 109 1.40 -24.07 -0.48
CA ASP A 109 2.49 -23.13 -0.81
C ASP A 109 2.11 -22.04 -1.83
N THR A 110 0.89 -22.10 -2.38
CA THR A 110 0.41 -21.26 -3.48
C THR A 110 -1.00 -20.68 -3.27
N ASN A 111 -1.62 -20.93 -2.10
CA ASN A 111 -2.97 -20.45 -1.74
C ASN A 111 -4.00 -20.53 -2.89
N LYS A 112 -4.15 -21.74 -3.48
CA LYS A 112 -4.94 -21.98 -4.71
C LYS A 112 -6.40 -21.48 -4.61
N HIS A 113 -6.95 -21.47 -3.40
CA HIS A 113 -8.32 -21.03 -3.11
C HIS A 113 -8.43 -19.53 -2.74
N ARG A 114 -7.30 -18.82 -2.55
CA ARG A 114 -7.23 -17.39 -2.18
C ARG A 114 -7.94 -17.09 -0.85
N TYR A 115 -7.54 -17.82 0.19
CA TYR A 115 -7.97 -17.56 1.56
C TYR A 115 -7.27 -16.35 2.16
N VAL A 116 -8.06 -15.56 2.89
CA VAL A 116 -7.60 -14.69 3.97
C VAL A 116 -7.48 -15.56 5.23
N ILE A 117 -6.41 -15.42 6.01
CA ILE A 117 -6.26 -16.17 7.27
C ILE A 117 -6.44 -15.25 8.47
N ALA A 118 -7.35 -15.59 9.37
CA ALA A 118 -7.61 -14.86 10.61
C ALA A 118 -7.08 -15.67 11.81
N THR A 119 -5.88 -15.32 12.28
CA THR A 119 -5.15 -16.04 13.33
C THR A 119 -4.44 -15.09 14.29
N THR A 120 -4.32 -15.51 15.56
CA THR A 120 -3.47 -14.84 16.55
C THR A 120 -2.13 -15.55 16.76
N ASN A 121 -1.96 -16.80 16.29
CA ASN A 121 -0.74 -17.57 16.50
C ASN A 121 0.43 -16.95 15.71
N THR A 122 1.51 -16.61 16.40
CA THR A 122 2.72 -16.00 15.82
C THR A 122 3.52 -16.96 14.93
N GLU A 123 3.53 -18.26 15.23
CA GLU A 123 4.25 -19.28 14.45
C GLU A 123 3.57 -19.53 13.11
N LEU A 124 2.24 -19.65 13.13
CA LEU A 124 1.43 -19.79 11.92
C LEU A 124 1.58 -18.55 11.03
N ARG A 125 1.58 -17.34 11.59
CA ARG A 125 1.83 -16.10 10.83
C ARG A 125 3.21 -16.06 10.18
N LYS A 126 4.29 -16.41 10.90
CA LYS A 126 5.64 -16.52 10.33
C LYS A 126 5.68 -17.44 9.11
N HIS A 127 5.04 -18.62 9.20
CA HIS A 127 4.95 -19.56 8.08
C HIS A 127 4.13 -19.01 6.89
N LEU A 128 3.01 -18.34 7.16
CA LEU A 128 2.16 -17.76 6.12
C LEU A 128 2.80 -16.53 5.47
N HIS A 129 3.66 -15.77 6.16
CA HIS A 129 4.42 -14.66 5.58
C HIS A 129 5.43 -15.11 4.52
N SER A 130 6.02 -16.30 4.67
CA SER A 130 6.92 -16.90 3.68
C SER A 130 6.24 -17.18 2.34
N ILE A 131 4.91 -17.39 2.35
CA ILE A 131 4.12 -17.65 1.14
C ILE A 131 3.63 -16.31 0.56
N PRO A 132 3.92 -15.97 -0.70
CA PRO A 132 3.45 -14.73 -1.30
C PRO A 132 1.94 -14.79 -1.59
N GLY A 133 1.22 -13.70 -1.30
CA GLY A 133 -0.19 -13.55 -1.68
C GLY A 133 -1.22 -13.92 -0.61
N ILE A 134 -0.81 -14.04 0.65
CA ILE A 134 -1.73 -14.30 1.78
C ILE A 134 -1.97 -13.00 2.58
N PRO A 135 -3.18 -12.42 2.56
CA PRO A 135 -3.61 -11.41 3.52
C PRO A 135 -3.92 -12.07 4.87
N ILE A 136 -3.37 -11.50 5.94
CA ILE A 136 -3.55 -12.00 7.32
C ILE A 136 -4.32 -10.98 8.15
N LEU A 137 -5.38 -11.44 8.80
CA LEU A 137 -6.07 -10.72 9.87
C LEU A 137 -5.53 -11.20 11.22
N HIS A 138 -5.17 -10.27 12.10
CA HIS A 138 -4.87 -10.57 13.50
C HIS A 138 -5.76 -9.75 14.44
N TYR A 139 -5.99 -10.27 15.64
CA TYR A 139 -6.73 -9.58 16.70
C TYR A 139 -5.76 -8.86 17.63
N ASN A 140 -6.05 -7.60 17.95
CA ASN A 140 -5.27 -6.78 18.87
C ASN A 140 -6.22 -5.88 19.69
N ARG A 141 -6.30 -6.13 21.01
CA ARG A 141 -7.04 -5.32 22.00
C ARG A 141 -8.40 -4.81 21.48
N MET A 142 -9.35 -5.74 21.31
CA MET A 142 -10.73 -5.50 20.84
C MET A 142 -10.86 -4.98 19.39
N VAL A 143 -9.80 -5.02 18.57
CA VAL A 143 -9.84 -4.60 17.16
C VAL A 143 -9.23 -5.68 16.24
N ILE A 144 -9.91 -5.96 15.12
CA ILE A 144 -9.34 -6.77 14.02
C ILE A 144 -8.48 -5.86 13.15
N VAL A 145 -7.27 -6.32 12.80
CA VAL A 145 -6.27 -5.57 12.05
C VAL A 145 -5.79 -6.42 10.87
N LEU A 146 -5.92 -5.89 9.65
CA LEU A 146 -5.24 -6.42 8.47
C LEU A 146 -3.75 -6.07 8.55
N GLU A 147 -2.91 -7.10 8.48
CA GLU A 147 -1.45 -6.98 8.51
C GLU A 147 -0.93 -6.42 7.16
N PRO A 148 0.15 -5.62 7.14
CA PRO A 148 0.81 -5.23 5.88
C PRO A 148 1.26 -6.46 5.06
N PRO A 149 1.47 -6.33 3.74
CA PRO A 149 1.89 -7.44 2.90
C PRO A 149 3.29 -7.92 3.32
N SER A 150 3.49 -9.24 3.38
CA SER A 150 4.80 -9.82 3.69
C SER A 150 5.88 -9.43 2.67
N ASP A 151 7.16 -9.54 3.03
CA ASP A 151 8.26 -9.25 2.10
C ASP A 151 8.23 -10.18 0.87
N ALA A 152 7.87 -11.45 1.04
CA ALA A 152 7.64 -12.39 -0.06
C ALA A 152 6.51 -11.90 -0.99
N THR A 153 5.38 -11.47 -0.42
CA THR A 153 4.26 -10.88 -1.18
C THR A 153 4.70 -9.63 -1.93
N SER A 154 5.39 -8.71 -1.24
CA SER A 154 5.85 -7.43 -1.79
C SER A 154 6.88 -7.59 -2.90
N ASN A 155 7.80 -8.55 -2.76
CA ASN A 155 8.80 -8.84 -3.79
C ASN A 155 8.17 -9.58 -4.99
N ARG A 156 7.18 -10.46 -4.77
CA ARG A 156 6.43 -11.09 -5.86
C ARG A 156 5.58 -10.07 -6.64
N ILE A 157 5.01 -9.06 -5.98
CA ILE A 157 4.35 -7.93 -6.65
C ILE A 157 5.36 -7.17 -7.52
N LYS A 158 6.50 -6.73 -6.97
CA LYS A 158 7.55 -6.03 -7.73
C LYS A 158 8.03 -6.84 -8.94
N GLN A 159 8.15 -8.16 -8.82
CA GLN A 159 8.49 -9.04 -9.93
C GLN A 159 7.42 -9.00 -11.02
N ILE A 160 6.14 -9.20 -10.68
CA ILE A 160 5.03 -9.17 -11.64
C ILE A 160 4.86 -7.78 -12.27
N GLU A 161 5.20 -6.71 -11.55
CA GLU A 161 5.26 -5.35 -12.10
C GLU A 161 6.44 -5.19 -13.06
N GLY A 162 7.64 -5.66 -12.68
CA GLY A 162 8.84 -5.63 -13.52
C GLY A 162 8.70 -6.44 -14.81
N GLU A 163 8.08 -7.62 -14.76
CA GLU A 163 7.76 -8.47 -15.92
C GLU A 163 6.78 -7.76 -16.89
N LYS A 164 5.85 -6.95 -16.38
CA LYS A 164 4.89 -6.19 -17.19
C LYS A 164 5.44 -4.85 -17.71
N VAL A 165 6.39 -4.26 -17.00
CA VAL A 165 7.07 -3.02 -17.40
C VAL A 165 8.25 -3.31 -18.32
N SER A 166 8.80 -4.53 -18.29
CA SER A 166 9.76 -4.96 -19.31
C SER A 166 9.06 -5.08 -20.66
N GLN A 167 9.46 -4.21 -21.59
CA GLN A 167 9.13 -4.27 -23.01
C GLN A 167 9.22 -5.71 -23.54
N SER A 168 8.31 -6.07 -24.44
CA SER A 168 8.32 -7.38 -25.08
C SER A 168 9.65 -7.63 -25.79
N VAL A 169 10.00 -8.91 -25.94
CA VAL A 169 11.24 -9.32 -26.62
C VAL A 169 11.30 -8.80 -28.08
N VAL A 170 10.16 -8.52 -28.68
CA VAL A 170 10.05 -7.89 -30.00
C VAL A 170 10.38 -6.39 -29.93
N GLU A 171 9.73 -5.64 -29.04
CA GLU A 171 9.99 -4.20 -28.86
C GLU A 171 11.47 -3.92 -28.51
N LYS A 172 12.07 -4.72 -27.64
CA LYS A 172 13.51 -4.63 -27.35
C LYS A 172 14.37 -4.85 -28.59
N LYS A 173 14.11 -5.91 -29.37
CA LYS A 173 14.86 -6.18 -30.60
C LYS A 173 14.69 -5.07 -31.65
N VAL A 174 13.53 -4.43 -31.74
CA VAL A 174 13.30 -3.28 -32.63
C VAL A 174 14.10 -2.07 -32.15
N LEU A 175 14.06 -1.75 -30.86
CA LEU A 175 14.82 -0.62 -30.29
C LEU A 175 16.34 -0.84 -30.33
N ASP A 176 16.82 -2.05 -30.02
CA ASP A 176 18.23 -2.44 -30.14
C ASP A 176 18.69 -2.45 -31.62
N GLY A 177 17.79 -2.75 -32.56
CA GLY A 177 18.03 -2.65 -33.99
C GLY A 177 18.16 -1.19 -34.46
N GLN A 178 17.18 -0.36 -34.12
CA GLN A 178 17.19 1.07 -34.44
C GLN A 178 18.39 1.79 -33.80
N ALA A 179 18.74 1.45 -32.56
CA ALA A 179 19.93 1.98 -31.90
C ALA A 179 21.24 1.55 -32.59
N LYS A 180 21.29 0.40 -33.26
CA LYS A 180 22.44 -0.03 -34.08
C LYS A 180 22.48 0.66 -35.44
N GLU A 181 21.33 0.91 -36.05
CA GLU A 181 21.24 1.70 -37.29
C GLU A 181 21.66 3.16 -37.05
N GLU A 182 21.23 3.79 -35.95
CA GLU A 182 21.71 5.13 -35.55
C GLU A 182 23.19 5.14 -35.10
N ALA A 183 23.72 4.03 -34.57
CA ALA A 183 25.14 3.92 -34.17
C ALA A 183 26.10 3.73 -35.35
N GLY A 184 25.63 3.20 -36.48
CA GLY A 184 26.40 3.14 -37.74
C GLY A 184 27.59 2.17 -37.75
N GLU A 185 27.48 1.02 -37.09
CA GLU A 185 28.54 0.00 -37.09
C GLU A 185 28.62 -0.77 -38.42
N LYS A 186 29.53 -0.36 -39.31
CA LYS A 186 30.08 -1.29 -40.31
C LYS A 186 31.04 -2.27 -39.62
N PRO A 187 31.06 -3.57 -39.99
CA PRO A 187 32.05 -4.50 -39.46
C PRO A 187 33.45 -4.04 -39.86
N ARG A 188 34.40 -4.16 -38.93
CA ARG A 188 35.80 -3.80 -39.13
C ARG A 188 36.68 -4.95 -38.64
N GLU A 189 37.41 -5.55 -39.57
CA GLU A 189 38.42 -6.56 -39.27
C GLU A 189 39.60 -5.96 -38.50
N GLU A 190 40.29 -6.80 -37.73
CA GLU A 190 41.43 -6.41 -36.91
C GLU A 190 42.71 -6.32 -37.77
N ASN A 191 43.39 -5.16 -37.76
CA ASN A 191 44.81 -5.03 -37.38
C ASN A 191 45.29 -3.55 -37.43
N SER A 192 46.48 -3.30 -36.87
CA SER A 192 47.33 -2.10 -36.96
C SER A 192 46.90 -0.83 -36.19
N GLU A 193 47.88 0.03 -35.92
CA GLU A 193 47.97 0.83 -34.68
C GLU A 193 47.71 2.35 -34.84
N GLN A 194 47.80 3.06 -33.71
CA GLN A 194 47.90 4.52 -33.55
C GLN A 194 46.59 5.33 -33.79
N PRO A 195 46.54 6.63 -33.43
CA PRO A 195 46.36 7.01 -32.03
C PRO A 195 45.07 7.81 -31.77
N LYS A 196 44.66 7.87 -30.48
CA LYS A 196 43.36 8.43 -30.03
C LYS A 196 43.16 9.92 -30.37
N LYS A 197 42.51 10.21 -31.49
CA LYS A 197 42.01 11.57 -31.84
C LYS A 197 40.96 12.04 -30.81
N LYS A 198 41.36 12.93 -29.90
CA LYS A 198 40.46 13.59 -28.93
C LYS A 198 39.38 14.37 -29.68
N LYS A 199 38.10 14.01 -29.52
CA LYS A 199 36.96 14.78 -30.08
C LYS A 199 37.05 16.23 -29.57
N ARG A 200 37.19 17.21 -30.46
CA ARG A 200 37.20 18.64 -30.10
C ARG A 200 35.85 18.98 -29.47
N LYS A 201 35.82 19.36 -28.19
CA LYS A 201 34.63 19.95 -27.58
C LYS A 201 34.39 21.31 -28.22
N GLY A 202 33.37 21.42 -29.07
CA GLY A 202 32.83 22.72 -29.45
C GLY A 202 32.33 23.47 -28.20
N PRO A 203 32.20 24.80 -28.27
CA PRO A 203 31.65 25.58 -27.16
C PRO A 203 30.25 25.06 -26.82
N LYS A 204 29.99 24.79 -25.53
CA LYS A 204 28.66 24.38 -25.08
C LYS A 204 27.69 25.54 -25.30
N GLY A 205 26.79 25.41 -26.28
CA GLY A 205 25.63 26.29 -26.38
C GLY A 205 24.83 26.26 -25.07
N PRO A 206 24.25 27.40 -24.63
CA PRO A 206 23.44 27.43 -23.42
C PRO A 206 22.25 26.49 -23.55
N ASN A 207 21.94 25.76 -22.47
CA ASN A 207 20.78 24.86 -22.40
C ASN A 207 19.50 25.64 -22.83
N PRO A 208 18.69 25.14 -23.78
CA PRO A 208 17.55 25.88 -24.34
C PRO A 208 16.52 26.33 -23.30
N LEU A 209 16.46 25.70 -22.12
CA LEU A 209 15.60 26.12 -21.01
C LEU A 209 16.08 27.40 -20.28
N ALA A 210 17.30 27.87 -20.55
CA ALA A 210 17.88 29.06 -19.90
C ALA A 210 17.56 30.40 -20.60
N ALA A 211 16.98 30.36 -21.81
CA ALA A 211 16.68 31.55 -22.61
C ALA A 211 15.46 32.33 -22.04
N LYS A 212 15.71 33.21 -21.07
CA LYS A 212 14.69 34.13 -20.53
C LYS A 212 14.16 35.04 -21.64
N LYS A 213 12.85 34.97 -21.92
CA LYS A 213 12.16 35.80 -22.92
C LYS A 213 12.42 37.29 -22.67
N LYS A 214 12.73 38.05 -23.73
CA LYS A 214 12.85 39.52 -23.67
C LYS A 214 11.53 40.11 -23.15
N LYS A 215 11.61 41.13 -22.29
CA LYS A 215 10.46 41.98 -21.95
C LYS A 215 10.32 43.08 -23.01
N PRO A 216 9.10 43.50 -23.37
CA PRO A 216 8.93 44.72 -24.16
C PRO A 216 9.42 45.93 -23.36
N GLU A 217 10.03 46.88 -24.05
CA GLU A 217 10.46 48.14 -23.46
C GLU A 217 9.26 49.05 -23.17
N LYS A 218 9.43 49.97 -22.22
CA LYS A 218 8.44 51.01 -21.91
C LYS A 218 8.94 52.34 -22.44
N SER A 219 8.20 52.92 -23.38
CA SER A 219 8.31 54.35 -23.70
C SER A 219 8.06 55.20 -22.45
N LYS A 220 8.74 56.34 -22.35
CA LYS A 220 8.55 57.34 -21.29
C LYS A 220 7.51 58.40 -21.70
N PRO A 221 6.89 59.10 -20.73
CA PRO A 221 5.64 59.82 -20.96
C PRO A 221 5.83 61.27 -21.44
N GLN A 222 4.79 61.79 -22.09
CA GLN A 222 4.48 63.22 -22.16
C GLN A 222 3.35 63.55 -21.18
N LYS A 223 3.21 64.83 -20.81
CA LYS A 223 2.12 65.37 -19.99
C LYS A 223 1.25 66.33 -20.80
N HIS A 224 -0.05 66.32 -20.57
CA HIS A 224 -0.85 67.55 -20.45
C HIS A 224 -2.10 67.26 -19.61
N ASP A 225 -2.66 68.32 -19.02
CA ASP A 225 -3.76 68.33 -18.06
C ASP A 225 -4.79 69.43 -18.52
N THR A 226 -6.04 69.52 -18.05
CA THR A 226 -6.79 68.78 -17.02
C THR A 226 -7.88 67.87 -17.69
N ASP A 227 -9.17 67.68 -17.34
CA ASP A 227 -10.08 68.24 -16.32
C ASP A 227 -11.05 67.21 -15.69
N LYS A 228 -12.37 67.47 -15.65
CA LYS A 228 -13.41 66.81 -14.84
C LYS A 228 -14.50 66.15 -15.71
N ASP A 229 -15.33 65.21 -15.24
CA ASP A 229 -15.39 64.46 -13.95
C ASP A 229 -15.83 62.99 -14.27
N ASP A 230 -16.53 62.13 -13.50
CA ASP A 230 -17.29 62.23 -12.24
C ASP A 230 -17.30 60.87 -11.47
N LYS A 231 -18.23 60.75 -10.51
CA LYS A 231 -18.72 59.56 -9.78
C LYS A 231 -18.90 58.29 -10.65
N ASP A 232 -18.84 57.07 -10.11
CA ASP A 232 -19.10 56.68 -8.70
C ASP A 232 -18.10 55.62 -8.14
N ALA A 233 -18.32 55.20 -6.89
CA ALA A 233 -17.44 54.46 -6.00
C ALA A 233 -18.01 53.03 -5.69
N PRO A 234 -17.45 52.19 -4.77
CA PRO A 234 -16.32 52.43 -3.85
C PRO A 234 -15.29 51.29 -3.61
N LYS A 235 -14.03 51.73 -3.36
CA LYS A 235 -13.15 51.40 -2.20
C LYS A 235 -13.18 49.94 -1.66
N LYS A 236 -12.08 49.16 -1.63
CA LYS A 236 -10.82 49.35 -0.83
C LYS A 236 -9.75 48.34 -1.36
N LYS A 237 -8.44 48.65 -1.51
CA LYS A 237 -7.38 48.93 -0.49
C LYS A 237 -7.21 47.80 0.56
N ARG A 238 -6.01 47.26 0.89
CA ARG A 238 -4.61 47.49 0.42
C ARG A 238 -3.65 46.46 1.09
N SER A 239 -2.42 46.36 0.59
CA SER A 239 -1.16 46.28 1.39
C SER A 239 -0.54 44.95 1.89
N ARG A 240 0.50 44.51 1.12
CA ARG A 240 1.89 44.18 1.55
C ARG A 240 2.26 42.87 2.32
N ARG A 241 3.42 42.32 1.88
CA ARG A 241 4.39 41.46 2.61
C ARG A 241 4.90 42.15 3.90
N ARG A 242 5.60 41.52 4.86
CA ARG A 242 6.88 40.77 4.73
C ARG A 242 7.38 40.29 6.11
N ASN A 243 8.39 39.38 6.13
CA ASN A 243 9.30 39.03 7.27
C ASN A 243 8.67 38.24 8.45
N LYS A 244 9.42 37.53 9.31
CA LYS A 244 10.76 36.86 9.24
C LYS A 244 10.91 35.91 10.47
N ILE A 245 11.82 34.92 10.38
CA ILE A 245 12.54 34.18 11.44
C ILE A 245 12.67 34.98 12.77
N GLY A 246 12.59 34.42 13.99
CA GLY A 246 12.48 33.02 14.46
C GLY A 246 13.45 32.73 15.64
N GLY A 247 13.02 31.92 16.64
CA GLY A 247 13.70 31.75 17.95
C GLY A 247 13.34 32.85 18.97
N ASP A 248 13.54 32.72 20.29
CA ASP A 248 13.93 31.57 21.14
C ASP A 248 13.65 31.87 22.64
N SER A 249 13.63 30.84 23.51
CA SER A 249 13.80 30.87 24.99
C SER A 249 12.71 31.49 25.91
N GLY A 250 12.65 31.00 27.16
CA GLY A 250 11.86 31.52 28.31
C GLY A 250 10.48 30.86 28.52
N SER A 251 10.12 30.07 29.55
CA SER A 251 10.48 29.91 31.00
C SER A 251 9.59 30.70 31.98
N ALA A 252 9.38 30.14 33.19
CA ALA A 252 8.37 30.51 34.21
C ALA A 252 6.92 30.17 33.81
N ASP A 253 6.17 29.27 34.47
CA ASP A 253 5.83 29.03 35.89
C ASP A 253 4.49 29.66 36.29
N THR A 254 3.53 28.82 36.71
CA THR A 254 2.31 29.21 37.45
C THR A 254 1.81 28.02 38.28
N PRO A 255 1.43 28.20 39.56
CA PRO A 255 1.08 27.10 40.47
C PRO A 255 -0.40 26.70 40.39
N THR A 256 -0.68 25.42 40.70
CA THR A 256 -2.04 24.91 40.88
C THR A 256 -2.50 25.10 42.33
N PRO A 257 -3.68 25.69 42.61
CA PRO A 257 -4.27 25.65 43.94
C PRO A 257 -4.86 24.26 44.23
N ALA A 258 -4.82 23.85 45.50
CA ALA A 258 -5.48 22.64 45.98
C ALA A 258 -6.91 22.94 46.47
N THR A 259 -7.79 21.96 46.38
CA THR A 259 -9.09 21.94 47.05
C THR A 259 -9.28 20.57 47.71
N ALA A 260 -9.94 20.55 48.86
CA ALA A 260 -10.37 19.34 49.56
C ALA A 260 -11.74 18.86 49.06
#